data_AF-A0A4Y2C087-F1
#
_entry.id   AF-A0A4Y2C087-F1
#
_cell.length_a   1.000
_cell.length_b   1.000
_cell.length_c   1.000
_cell.angle_alpha   90.00
_cell.angle_beta   90.00
_cell.angle_gamma   90.00
#
_symmetry.space_group_name_H-M   'P 1'
#
loop_
_entity.id
_entity.type
_entity.pdbx_description
1 polymer ?
#
loop_
_entity_poly.entity_id
_entity_poly.type
_entity_poly.pdbx_seq_one_letter_code
_entity_poly.pdbx_strand_id
1 'polypeptide(L)'
;MPFGCRNGFRYGGMGQCSVWFAIEISVEYGLKHIFKIVQYTTHLSDDMKWIIYPVIEIKAFFCHPENMFLDMVVDQRQNIRESGYRRILKARTQNQKVKTARTFKTPSINLDVTDYSELIDWTKCRLSSPPMMEGLTTQSISSVFQNKSLPVFDFLNFPCLTQTVERCVKLVTESPEKV
;
A
#
# COMPACT_ATOMS: atom_id res chain seq x y z
N MET A 1 -30.55 7.15 -13.90
CA MET A 1 -30.90 7.60 -12.53
C MET A 1 -32.22 6.94 -12.14
N PRO A 2 -32.48 6.61 -10.86
CA PRO A 2 -31.56 6.26 -9.77
C PRO A 2 -31.99 4.96 -9.05
N PHE A 3 -31.08 4.21 -8.43
CA PHE A 3 -31.43 3.40 -7.25
C PHE A 3 -30.26 3.42 -6.27
N GLY A 4 -30.50 4.01 -5.10
CA GLY A 4 -29.56 4.06 -4.00
C GLY A 4 -29.55 2.75 -3.23
N CYS A 5 -28.36 2.28 -2.86
CA CYS A 5 -28.21 1.16 -1.94
C CYS A 5 -28.06 1.68 -0.51
N ARG A 6 -29.17 1.70 0.23
CA ARG A 6 -29.16 1.35 1.65
C ARG A 6 -29.33 -0.17 1.72
N ASN A 7 -28.45 -0.86 2.43
CA ASN A 7 -28.81 -1.92 3.38
C ASN A 7 -27.55 -2.46 4.05
N GLY A 8 -27.56 -2.41 5.38
CA GLY A 8 -26.56 -3.07 6.22
C GLY A 8 -26.77 -4.58 6.21
N PHE A 9 -25.66 -5.31 6.17
CA PHE A 9 -25.63 -6.74 6.43
C PHE A 9 -24.72 -7.02 7.62
N ARG A 10 -25.30 -7.58 8.69
CA ARG A 10 -24.60 -8.23 9.78
C ARG A 10 -24.10 -9.59 9.26
N TYR A 11 -22.79 -9.82 9.28
CA TYR A 11 -22.23 -11.16 9.07
C TYR A 11 -21.91 -11.79 10.42
N GLY A 12 -22.67 -12.84 10.76
CA GLY A 12 -22.28 -13.81 11.77
C GLY A 12 -21.39 -14.88 11.15
N GLY A 13 -20.26 -15.15 11.82
CA GLY A 13 -19.51 -16.40 11.70
C GLY A 13 -18.81 -16.71 10.37
N MET A 14 -17.66 -16.07 10.11
CA MET A 14 -16.52 -16.64 9.36
C MET A 14 -15.35 -15.65 9.42
N GLY A 15 -14.51 -15.78 10.44
CA GLY A 15 -13.45 -14.81 10.80
C GLY A 15 -12.18 -14.83 9.95
N GLN A 16 -12.15 -15.48 8.78
CA GLN A 16 -10.93 -15.57 7.96
C GLN A 16 -11.08 -15.14 6.49
N CYS A 17 -12.30 -15.07 5.93
CA CYS A 17 -12.49 -14.63 4.53
C CYS A 17 -12.66 -13.11 4.38
N SER A 18 -13.06 -12.40 5.43
CA SER A 18 -13.38 -10.96 5.36
C SER A 18 -12.17 -10.05 5.16
N VAL A 19 -10.97 -10.48 5.55
CA VAL A 19 -9.76 -9.65 5.41
C VAL A 19 -9.25 -9.62 3.97
N TRP A 20 -9.49 -10.70 3.21
CA TRP A 20 -9.08 -10.82 1.81
C TRP A 20 -9.93 -9.99 0.84
N PHE A 21 -11.24 -9.88 1.08
CA PHE A 21 -12.13 -9.03 0.28
C PHE A 21 -12.02 -7.55 0.65
N ALA A 22 -11.49 -7.21 1.82
CA ALA A 22 -11.13 -5.82 2.16
C ALA A 22 -9.87 -5.31 1.40
N ILE A 23 -9.27 -6.13 0.54
CA ILE A 23 -8.23 -5.70 -0.43
C ILE A 23 -8.87 -4.93 -1.60
N GLU A 24 -10.19 -4.86 -1.67
CA GLU A 24 -10.87 -3.97 -2.59
C GLU A 24 -10.60 -2.49 -2.19
N ILE A 25 -10.03 -1.73 -3.15
CA ILE A 25 -10.29 -0.30 -3.43
C ILE A 25 -9.05 0.63 -3.51
N SER A 26 -7.86 0.35 -2.96
CA SER A 26 -6.74 1.30 -3.18
C SER A 26 -5.34 0.74 -2.92
N VAL A 27 -4.38 1.15 -3.76
CA VAL A 27 -2.92 1.00 -3.52
C VAL A 27 -2.53 1.60 -2.16
N GLU A 28 -3.32 2.53 -1.63
CA GLU A 28 -3.14 3.17 -0.31
C GLU A 28 -3.31 2.21 0.87
N TYR A 29 -4.07 1.11 0.74
CA TYR A 29 -4.39 0.27 1.89
C TYR A 29 -3.52 -0.98 2.04
N GLY A 30 -2.81 -1.38 0.97
CA GLY A 30 -2.02 -2.62 0.97
C GLY A 30 -0.94 -2.64 2.07
N LEU A 31 -0.20 -1.53 2.23
CA LEU A 31 0.86 -1.42 3.22
C LEU A 31 0.32 -1.40 4.66
N LYS A 32 -0.69 -0.57 4.92
CA LYS A 32 -1.38 -0.49 6.21
C LYS A 32 -1.99 -1.83 6.63
N HIS A 33 -2.46 -2.61 5.68
CA HIS A 33 -2.99 -3.94 5.93
C HIS A 33 -1.90 -4.91 6.39
N ILE A 34 -0.76 -4.95 5.68
CA ILE A 34 0.40 -5.75 6.09
C ILE A 34 0.87 -5.31 7.49
N PHE A 35 0.97 -4.01 7.74
CA PHE A 35 1.34 -3.48 9.05
C PHE A 35 0.38 -3.95 10.16
N LYS A 36 -0.93 -3.90 9.93
CA LYS A 36 -1.93 -4.43 10.88
C LYS A 36 -1.74 -5.92 11.15
N ILE A 37 -1.48 -6.72 10.11
CA ILE A 37 -1.20 -8.15 10.28
C ILE A 37 0.04 -8.32 11.16
N VAL A 38 1.12 -7.58 10.88
CA VAL A 38 2.34 -7.62 11.69
C VAL A 38 2.04 -7.29 13.16
N GLN A 39 1.28 -6.21 13.42
CA GLN A 39 0.84 -5.85 14.77
C GLN A 39 0.00 -6.92 15.46
N TYR A 40 -0.87 -7.64 14.75
CA TYR A 40 -1.60 -8.75 15.36
C TYR A 40 -0.70 -9.95 15.66
N THR A 41 0.29 -10.21 14.80
CA THR A 41 1.19 -11.34 14.98
C THR A 41 2.22 -11.15 16.10
N THR A 42 2.56 -9.91 16.45
CA THR A 42 3.50 -9.63 17.55
C THR A 42 2.98 -10.16 18.90
N HIS A 43 1.66 -10.20 19.07
CA HIS A 43 0.97 -10.69 20.27
C HIS A 43 0.79 -12.23 20.34
N LEU A 44 1.16 -12.97 19.29
CA LEU A 44 1.02 -14.43 19.25
C LEU A 44 2.20 -15.16 19.90
N SER A 45 2.01 -16.45 20.20
CA SER A 45 3.11 -17.33 20.63
C SER A 45 4.11 -17.56 19.50
N ASP A 46 5.35 -17.89 19.85
CA ASP A 46 6.43 -18.05 18.88
C ASP A 46 6.18 -19.20 17.88
N ASP A 47 5.48 -20.26 18.30
CA ASP A 47 5.06 -21.35 17.42
C ASP A 47 4.11 -20.89 16.31
N MET A 48 3.18 -19.97 16.63
CA MET A 48 2.28 -19.39 15.64
C MET A 48 2.99 -18.38 14.75
N LYS A 49 3.91 -17.58 15.31
CA LYS A 49 4.74 -16.65 14.55
C LYS A 49 5.55 -17.38 13.49
N TRP A 50 6.14 -18.54 13.81
CA TRP A 50 6.90 -19.36 12.86
C TRP A 50 6.07 -19.77 11.63
N ILE A 51 4.78 -20.03 11.80
CA ILE A 51 3.88 -20.40 10.70
C ILE A 51 3.49 -19.18 9.87
N ILE A 52 3.25 -18.04 10.51
CA ILE A 52 2.67 -16.86 9.86
C ILE A 52 3.74 -16.00 9.19
N TYR A 53 4.94 -15.87 9.76
CA TYR A 53 6.00 -15.01 9.25
C TYR A 53 6.37 -15.29 7.78
N PRO A 54 6.55 -16.56 7.36
CA PRO A 54 6.79 -16.87 5.94
C PRO A 54 5.64 -16.42 5.02
N VAL A 55 4.40 -16.48 5.51
CA VAL A 55 3.22 -16.02 4.75
C VAL A 55 3.25 -14.51 4.57
N ILE A 56 3.64 -13.75 5.60
CA ILE A 56 3.77 -12.29 5.51
C ILE A 56 4.92 -11.91 4.56
N GLU A 57 6.06 -12.61 4.62
CA GLU A 57 7.20 -12.37 3.73
C GLU A 57 6.84 -12.58 2.25
N ILE A 58 6.06 -13.61 1.92
CA ILE A 58 5.56 -13.80 0.54
C ILE A 58 4.68 -12.61 0.10
N LYS A 59 3.98 -11.99 1.03
CA LYS A 59 3.13 -10.80 0.79
C LYS A 59 3.87 -9.47 0.92
N ALA A 60 5.17 -9.49 1.24
CA ALA A 60 6.01 -8.28 1.35
C ALA A 60 6.14 -7.50 0.03
N PHE A 61 5.67 -8.05 -1.10
CA PHE A 61 5.51 -7.32 -2.37
C PHE A 61 4.79 -5.97 -2.18
N PHE A 62 3.77 -5.92 -1.31
CA PHE A 62 3.06 -4.67 -1.03
C PHE A 62 3.94 -3.61 -0.35
N CYS A 63 5.00 -4.03 0.34
CA CYS A 63 5.96 -3.16 1.01
C CYS A 63 7.04 -2.60 0.08
N HIS A 64 6.91 -2.77 -1.24
CA HIS A 64 7.88 -2.21 -2.17
C HIS A 64 8.05 -0.69 -1.97
N PRO A 65 9.29 -0.13 -2.07
CA PRO A 65 9.56 1.27 -1.77
C PRO A 65 8.66 2.25 -2.55
N GLU A 66 8.34 1.93 -3.81
CA GLU A 66 7.43 2.76 -4.61
C GLU A 66 6.02 2.81 -4.01
N ASN A 67 5.48 1.69 -3.50
CA ASN A 67 4.16 1.66 -2.84
C ASN A 67 4.21 2.39 -1.50
N MET A 68 5.30 2.23 -0.73
CA MET A 68 5.48 2.96 0.51
C MET A 68 5.52 4.47 0.32
N PHE A 69 6.13 4.96 -0.75
CA PHE A 69 6.12 6.39 -1.05
C PHE A 69 4.73 6.93 -1.30
N LEU A 70 3.86 6.18 -1.95
CA LEU A 70 2.47 6.59 -2.21
C LEU A 70 1.70 6.68 -0.89
N ASP A 71 1.80 5.66 -0.05
CA ASP A 71 1.10 5.65 1.24
C ASP A 71 1.61 6.75 2.19
N MET A 72 2.93 6.95 2.25
CA MET A 72 3.54 8.02 3.06
C MET A 72 3.07 9.40 2.62
N VAL A 73 2.89 9.64 1.31
CA VAL A 73 2.47 10.94 0.77
C VAL A 73 1.00 11.25 1.07
N VAL A 74 0.15 10.22 1.14
CA VAL A 74 -1.28 10.35 1.47
C VAL A 74 -1.52 10.39 2.98
N ASP A 75 -0.55 9.98 3.79
CA ASP A 75 -0.70 9.87 5.24
C ASP A 75 -1.22 11.16 5.89
N GLN A 76 -2.01 11.03 6.96
CA GLN A 76 -2.55 12.17 7.69
C GLN A 76 -1.45 12.91 8.47
N ARG A 77 -0.42 12.19 8.92
CA ARG A 77 0.67 12.70 9.75
C ARG A 77 1.67 13.48 8.88
N GLN A 78 1.82 14.77 9.17
CA GLN A 78 2.68 15.67 8.40
C GLN A 78 4.14 15.21 8.33
N ASN A 79 4.69 14.71 9.44
CA ASN A 79 6.07 14.22 9.52
C ASN A 79 6.34 13.04 8.57
N ILE A 80 5.35 12.16 8.38
CA ILE A 80 5.45 11.01 7.47
C ILE A 80 5.32 11.46 6.01
N ARG A 81 4.40 12.39 5.72
CA ARG A 81 4.28 13.00 4.38
C ARG A 81 5.55 13.69 3.92
N GLU A 82 6.10 14.58 4.74
CA GLU A 82 7.35 15.28 4.44
C GLU A 82 8.50 14.29 4.22
N SER A 83 8.54 13.24 5.04
CA SER A 83 9.47 12.12 4.90
C SER A 83 9.32 11.38 3.57
N GLY A 84 8.09 11.16 3.09
CA GLY A 84 7.79 10.55 1.79
C GLY A 84 8.27 11.42 0.63
N TYR A 85 7.86 12.69 0.60
CA TYR A 85 8.26 13.65 -0.43
C TYR A 85 9.78 13.83 -0.52
N ARG A 86 10.48 13.89 0.62
CA ARG A 86 11.94 14.04 0.66
C ARG A 86 12.65 12.83 0.05
N ARG A 87 12.13 11.63 0.29
CA ARG A 87 12.66 10.38 -0.28
C ARG A 87 12.39 10.31 -1.79
N ILE A 88 11.21 10.70 -2.25
CA ILE A 88 10.88 10.79 -3.69
C ILE A 88 11.84 11.74 -4.40
N LEU A 89 12.09 12.92 -3.82
CA LEU A 89 13.02 13.90 -4.36
C LEU A 89 14.44 13.31 -4.53
N LYS A 90 14.93 12.62 -3.49
CA LYS A 90 16.22 11.91 -3.53
C LYS A 90 16.24 10.83 -4.62
N ALA A 91 15.17 10.04 -4.74
CA ALA A 91 15.06 8.98 -5.74
C ALA A 91 15.06 9.53 -7.17
N ARG A 92 14.46 10.69 -7.43
CA ARG A 92 14.52 11.37 -8.74
C ARG A 92 15.93 11.77 -9.11
N THR A 93 16.68 12.37 -8.19
CA THR A 93 18.09 12.74 -8.40
C THR A 93 18.98 11.52 -8.66
N GLN A 94 18.68 10.38 -8.02
CA GLN A 94 19.40 9.12 -8.23
C GLN A 94 19.06 8.46 -9.59
N ASN A 95 17.79 8.48 -9.99
CA ASN A 95 17.32 7.86 -11.23
C ASN A 95 17.77 8.60 -12.51
N GLN A 96 18.03 9.91 -12.45
CA GLN A 96 18.57 10.66 -13.61
C GLN A 96 19.93 10.13 -14.11
N LYS A 97 20.66 9.37 -13.27
CA LYS A 97 21.99 8.85 -13.60
C LYS A 97 21.97 7.48 -14.29
N VAL A 98 20.85 6.74 -14.30
CA VAL A 98 20.83 5.33 -14.75
C VAL A 98 19.54 4.99 -15.50
N LYS A 99 19.62 4.81 -16.83
CA LYS A 99 18.52 4.28 -17.68
C LYS A 99 18.44 2.75 -17.63
N THR A 100 18.27 2.16 -16.45
CA THR A 100 18.03 0.71 -16.32
C THR A 100 16.55 0.43 -16.12
N ALA A 101 16.07 -0.69 -16.67
CA ALA A 101 14.71 -1.16 -16.41
C ALA A 101 14.47 -1.32 -14.90
N ARG A 102 13.30 -0.92 -14.43
CA ARG A 102 12.94 -1.04 -13.01
C ARG A 102 12.74 -2.51 -12.67
N THR A 103 13.50 -3.01 -11.71
CA THR A 103 13.33 -4.39 -11.20
C THR A 103 12.50 -4.33 -9.94
N PHE A 104 11.31 -4.93 -9.98
CA PHE A 104 10.49 -5.11 -8.79
C PHE A 104 11.00 -6.32 -8.03
N LYS A 105 11.68 -6.09 -6.89
CA LYS A 105 12.11 -7.15 -5.98
C LYS A 105 11.35 -7.02 -4.68
N THR A 106 10.89 -8.15 -4.15
CA THR A 106 10.28 -8.20 -2.83
C THR A 106 11.30 -7.71 -1.79
N PRO A 107 11.00 -6.66 -1.01
CA PRO A 107 11.89 -6.20 0.04
C PRO A 107 11.87 -7.18 1.21
N SER A 108 12.99 -7.27 1.92
CA SER A 108 13.03 -7.89 3.24
C SER A 108 12.31 -6.96 4.22
N ILE A 109 11.33 -7.51 4.94
CA ILE A 109 10.51 -6.77 5.89
C ILE A 109 10.95 -7.03 7.33
N ASN A 110 10.93 -6.00 8.14
CA ASN A 110 11.13 -6.10 9.58
C ASN A 110 9.77 -6.31 10.24
N LEU A 111 9.62 -7.42 10.97
CA LEU A 111 8.35 -7.81 11.62
C LEU A 111 8.22 -7.27 13.05
N ASP A 112 9.29 -6.72 13.62
CA ASP A 112 9.33 -6.16 14.97
C ASP A 112 9.31 -4.62 14.95
N VAL A 113 8.36 -4.06 14.20
CA VAL A 113 8.29 -2.61 13.94
C VAL A 113 7.11 -1.96 14.65
N THR A 114 7.33 -0.71 15.10
CA THR A 114 6.29 0.08 15.78
C THR A 114 5.53 1.01 14.83
N ASP A 115 6.14 1.37 13.69
CA ASP A 115 5.52 2.18 12.65
C ASP A 115 5.70 1.52 11.28
N TYR A 116 4.72 1.67 10.40
CA TYR A 116 4.74 1.07 9.07
C TYR A 116 5.88 1.64 8.21
N SER A 117 6.34 2.86 8.51
CA SER A 117 7.46 3.49 7.83
C SER A 117 8.81 2.79 8.05
N GLU A 118 8.88 1.89 9.03
CA GLU A 118 10.08 1.10 9.38
C GLU A 118 9.99 -0.36 8.91
N LEU A 119 8.88 -0.75 8.28
CA LEU A 119 8.67 -2.10 7.74
C LEU A 119 9.78 -2.54 6.78
N ILE A 120 10.37 -1.59 6.04
CA ILE A 120 11.49 -1.89 5.15
C ILE A 120 12.78 -1.24 5.61
N ASP A 121 13.87 -1.95 5.35
CA ASP A 121 15.20 -1.37 5.46
C ASP A 121 15.49 -0.47 4.24
N TRP A 122 15.36 0.84 4.46
CA TRP A 122 15.62 1.88 3.46
C TRP A 122 17.07 1.89 2.94
N THR A 123 18.03 1.30 3.66
CA THR A 123 19.43 1.24 3.23
C THR A 123 19.69 0.13 2.21
N LYS A 124 18.94 -0.97 2.32
CA LYS A 124 19.04 -2.15 1.44
C LYS A 124 18.16 -2.04 0.21
N CYS A 125 17.17 -1.15 0.23
CA CYS A 125 16.23 -0.96 -0.86
C CYS A 125 16.72 0.07 -1.88
N ARG A 126 16.68 -0.28 -3.19
CA ARG A 126 16.88 0.69 -4.26
C ARG A 126 15.68 1.61 -4.33
N LEU A 127 15.90 2.90 -4.06
CA LEU A 127 14.86 3.91 -4.16
C LEU A 127 14.66 4.34 -5.61
N SER A 128 13.43 4.23 -6.09
CA SER A 128 13.00 4.71 -7.40
C SER A 128 11.80 5.64 -7.22
N SER A 129 11.75 6.72 -8.00
CA SER A 129 10.56 7.58 -8.02
C SER A 129 9.38 6.79 -8.59
N PRO A 130 8.23 6.73 -7.89
CA PRO A 130 7.09 5.99 -8.38
C PRO A 130 6.58 6.65 -9.67
N PRO A 131 6.18 5.85 -10.68
CA PRO A 131 5.77 6.37 -11.98
C PRO A 131 4.51 7.23 -11.85
N MET A 132 3.63 6.89 -10.90
CA MET A 132 2.43 7.66 -10.60
C MET A 132 2.74 9.10 -10.18
N MET A 133 3.90 9.35 -9.56
CA MET A 133 4.31 10.69 -9.16
C MET A 133 5.06 11.44 -10.26
N GLU A 134 5.30 10.87 -11.45
CA GLU A 134 6.11 11.49 -12.50
C GLU A 134 5.50 12.80 -13.03
N GLY A 135 4.17 12.92 -13.02
CA GLY A 135 3.47 14.14 -13.43
C GLY A 135 3.70 15.36 -12.50
N LEU A 136 4.16 15.14 -11.26
CA LEU A 136 4.49 16.23 -10.34
C LEU A 136 5.90 16.75 -10.61
N THR A 137 6.06 18.05 -10.82
CA THR A 137 7.39 18.65 -10.99
C THR A 137 8.20 18.60 -9.69
N THR A 138 9.53 18.56 -9.81
CA THR A 138 10.42 18.60 -8.64
C THR A 138 10.21 19.87 -7.81
N GLN A 139 9.85 20.98 -8.46
CA GLN A 139 9.53 22.25 -7.81
C GLN A 139 8.24 22.17 -6.98
N SER A 140 7.19 21.50 -7.47
CA SER A 140 5.94 21.33 -6.73
C SER A 140 6.09 20.41 -5.51
N ILE A 141 7.02 19.47 -5.55
CA ILE A 141 7.39 18.67 -4.38
C ILE A 141 8.22 19.50 -3.39
N SER A 142 9.14 20.33 -3.88
CA SER A 142 9.97 21.18 -3.02
C SER A 142 9.16 22.27 -2.29
N SER A 143 8.10 22.79 -2.90
CA SER A 143 7.23 23.81 -2.27
C SER A 143 6.48 23.28 -1.05
N VAL A 144 6.31 21.96 -0.91
CA VAL A 144 5.73 21.31 0.28
C VAL A 144 6.52 21.67 1.54
N PHE A 145 7.85 21.73 1.45
CA PHE A 145 8.71 22.03 2.59
C PHE A 145 8.73 23.52 2.96
N GLN A 146 8.41 24.41 2.02
CA GLN A 146 8.45 25.86 2.22
C GLN A 146 7.11 26.43 2.66
N ASN A 147 6.03 26.05 1.96
CA ASN A 147 4.71 26.66 2.14
C ASN A 147 3.76 25.77 2.97
N LYS A 148 4.18 24.56 3.36
CA LYS A 148 3.33 23.50 3.95
C LYS A 148 2.06 23.17 3.14
N SER A 149 1.98 23.70 1.92
CA SER A 149 0.90 23.45 0.97
C SER A 149 1.24 22.15 0.24
N LEU A 150 0.36 21.17 0.38
CA LEU A 150 0.48 19.91 -0.34
C LEU A 150 0.20 20.16 -1.83
N PRO A 151 0.92 19.48 -2.75
CA PRO A 151 0.55 19.51 -4.15
C PRO A 151 -0.80 18.80 -4.29
N VAL A 152 -1.72 19.37 -5.07
CA VAL A 152 -2.98 18.70 -5.41
C VAL A 152 -2.63 17.49 -6.27
N PHE A 153 -2.62 16.31 -5.67
CA PHE A 153 -2.45 15.04 -6.37
C PHE A 153 -3.57 14.11 -5.92
N ASP A 154 -4.46 13.76 -6.85
CA ASP A 154 -5.62 12.95 -6.55
C ASP A 154 -5.31 11.48 -6.83
N PHE A 155 -4.94 10.74 -5.78
CA PHE A 155 -4.76 9.29 -5.84
C PHE A 155 -6.09 8.55 -6.03
N LEU A 156 -7.22 9.16 -5.66
CA LEU A 156 -8.54 8.51 -5.62
C LEU A 156 -9.15 8.31 -7.01
N ASN A 157 -8.65 9.03 -8.03
CA ASN A 157 -9.16 8.94 -9.39
C ASN A 157 -8.45 7.87 -10.25
N PHE A 158 -7.44 7.18 -9.72
CA PHE A 158 -6.83 6.07 -10.47
C PHE A 158 -7.71 4.83 -10.33
N PRO A 159 -8.33 4.34 -11.43
CA PRO A 159 -9.08 3.10 -11.38
C PRO A 159 -8.12 1.95 -11.07
N CYS A 160 -8.12 1.51 -9.82
CA CYS A 160 -7.36 0.36 -9.35
C CYS A 160 -8.10 -0.96 -9.61
N LEU A 161 -9.31 -0.91 -10.17
CA LEU A 161 -10.03 -2.10 -10.64
C LEU A 161 -9.27 -2.70 -11.81
N THR A 162 -8.54 -3.77 -11.52
CA THR A 162 -8.09 -4.67 -12.57
C THR A 162 -9.31 -5.42 -13.12
N GLN A 163 -9.41 -5.57 -14.44
CA GLN A 163 -10.47 -6.38 -15.08
C GLN A 163 -10.63 -7.78 -14.47
N THR A 164 -9.57 -8.31 -13.87
CA THR A 164 -9.59 -9.58 -13.14
C THR A 164 -10.48 -9.53 -11.90
N VAL A 165 -10.43 -8.46 -11.12
CA VAL A 165 -11.30 -8.28 -9.94
C VAL A 165 -12.76 -8.12 -10.37
N GLU A 166 -13.04 -7.32 -11.41
CA GLU A 166 -14.40 -7.21 -11.96
C GLU A 166 -14.96 -8.56 -12.42
N ARG A 167 -14.14 -9.36 -13.10
CA ARG A 167 -14.52 -10.72 -13.53
C ARG A 167 -14.71 -11.67 -12.35
N CYS A 168 -13.87 -11.61 -11.33
CA CYS A 168 -13.99 -12.46 -10.14
C CYS A 168 -15.23 -12.12 -9.31
N VAL A 169 -15.51 -10.83 -9.06
CA VAL A 169 -16.72 -10.38 -8.38
C VAL A 169 -17.95 -10.84 -9.16
N LYS A 170 -17.95 -10.65 -10.48
CA LYS A 170 -19.02 -11.13 -11.36
C LYS A 170 -19.27 -12.64 -11.23
N LEU A 171 -18.21 -13.45 -11.29
CA LEU A 171 -18.32 -14.92 -11.13
C LEU A 171 -18.85 -15.34 -9.75
N VAL A 172 -18.45 -14.65 -8.69
CA VAL A 172 -18.94 -14.92 -7.32
C VAL A 172 -20.41 -14.52 -7.18
N THR A 173 -20.82 -13.38 -7.76
CA THR A 173 -22.22 -12.94 -7.74
C THR A 173 -23.14 -13.75 -8.66
N GLU A 174 -22.59 -14.36 -9.71
CA GLU A 174 -23.34 -15.21 -10.65
C GLU A 174 -23.45 -16.66 -10.19
N SER A 175 -22.76 -17.07 -9.12
CA SER A 175 -23.02 -18.36 -8.48
C SER A 175 -24.28 -18.24 -7.62
N PRO A 176 -25.43 -18.84 -8.00
CA PRO A 176 -26.48 -19.08 -7.02
C PRO A 176 -25.91 -20.02 -5.96
N GLU A 177 -26.13 -19.70 -4.69
CA GLU A 177 -25.90 -20.63 -3.59
C GLU A 177 -26.64 -21.93 -3.89
N LYS A 178 -25.91 -22.97 -4.33
CA LYS A 178 -26.41 -24.34 -4.26
C LYS A 178 -26.34 -24.74 -2.79
N VAL A 179 -27.40 -24.39 -2.06
CA VAL A 179 -27.83 -25.09 -0.85
C VAL A 179 -28.62 -26.32 -1.27
#